data_AF-A0A925YE59-F1
#
_entry.id   AF-A0A925YE59-F1
#
_cell.length_a   1.000
_cell.length_b   1.000
_cell.length_c   1.000
_cell.angle_alpha   90.00
_cell.angle_beta   90.00
_cell.angle_gamma   90.00
#
_symmetry.space_group_name_H-M   'P 1'
#
loop_
_entity.id
_entity.type
_entity.pdbx_description
1 polymer ?
#
loop_
_entity_poly.entity_id
_entity_poly.type
_entity_poly.pdbx_seq_one_letter_code
_entity_poly.pdbx_strand_id
1 'polypeptide(L)'
;WRRAGTAGSNWRLGWDGPAQRDSQAGDQISRDAVGHLGFTGCSLWIDPQRALWIVLLTNRVHPRVVDDPRFRQFRAAVHDAAVNALTA
;
A
#
# COMPACT_ATOMS: atom_id res chain seq x y z
N TRP A 1 8.94 13.10 -0.05
CA TRP A 1 9.30 12.00 0.88
C TRP A 1 10.58 11.31 0.37
N ARG A 2 11.75 11.48 1.03
CA ARG A 2 13.03 10.90 0.57
C ARG A 2 13.23 9.48 1.13
N ARG A 3 13.82 8.58 0.34
CA ARG A 3 14.23 7.24 0.80
C ARG A 3 15.27 7.34 1.91
N ALA A 4 15.15 6.50 2.93
CA ALA A 4 16.20 6.24 3.88
C ALA A 4 17.40 5.71 3.08
N GLY A 5 18.56 6.37 3.16
CA GLY A 5 19.77 6.02 2.37
C GLY A 5 20.38 4.66 2.69
N THR A 6 19.62 3.76 3.30
CA THR A 6 19.97 2.39 3.62
C THR A 6 19.77 1.51 2.39
N ALA A 7 20.81 0.76 2.02
CA ALA A 7 20.76 -0.14 0.86
C ALA A 7 19.61 -1.15 0.97
N GLY A 8 18.86 -1.33 -0.12
CA GLY A 8 17.72 -2.27 -0.19
C GLY A 8 16.44 -1.80 0.52
N SER A 9 16.47 -0.66 1.22
CA SER A 9 15.32 -0.13 1.94
C SER A 9 14.37 0.65 1.04
N ASN A 10 13.07 0.42 1.22
CA ASN A 10 12.01 1.27 0.66
C ASN A 10 11.46 2.26 1.69
N TRP A 11 12.00 2.25 2.91
CA TRP A 11 11.58 3.15 3.97
C TRP A 11 11.88 4.60 3.60
N ARG A 12 11.00 5.48 4.05
CA ARG A 12 11.09 6.93 3.95
C ARG A 12 10.90 7.49 5.36
N LEU A 13 10.58 8.78 5.48
CA LEU A 13 10.42 9.54 6.73
C LEU A 13 9.29 8.98 7.65
N GLY A 14 9.44 7.78 8.20
CA GLY A 14 8.44 7.07 9.01
C GLY A 14 7.41 6.27 8.21
N TRP A 15 7.57 6.18 6.87
CA TRP A 15 6.62 5.52 5.97
C TRP A 15 7.29 4.44 5.14
N ASP A 16 6.49 3.48 4.68
CA ASP A 16 6.90 2.51 3.68
C ASP A 16 6.86 3.09 2.27
N GLY A 17 7.62 2.47 1.39
CA GLY A 17 7.51 2.63 -0.05
C GLY A 17 7.00 1.38 -0.73
N PRO A 18 6.39 1.49 -1.93
CA PRO A 18 5.94 0.32 -2.66
C PRO A 18 7.13 -0.61 -2.93
N ALA A 19 7.01 -1.86 -2.48
CA ALA A 19 7.97 -2.91 -2.78
C ALA A 19 8.14 -3.09 -4.29
N GLN A 20 9.35 -3.48 -4.73
CA GLN A 20 9.60 -3.70 -6.16
C GLN A 20 8.77 -4.85 -6.74
N ARG A 21 8.55 -5.90 -5.93
CA ARG A 21 7.75 -7.09 -6.26
C ARG A 21 6.71 -7.32 -5.17
N ASP A 22 5.58 -7.90 -5.55
CA ASP A 22 4.50 -8.31 -4.63
C ASP A 22 4.04 -7.18 -3.68
N SER A 23 3.95 -5.96 -4.21
CA SER A 23 3.56 -4.81 -3.40
C SER A 23 2.09 -4.90 -3.01
N GLN A 24 1.80 -4.77 -1.71
CA GLN A 24 0.42 -4.61 -1.24
C GLN A 24 -0.16 -3.21 -1.49
N ALA A 25 0.61 -2.34 -2.15
CA ALA A 25 0.16 -1.04 -2.67
C ALA A 25 -0.45 -1.13 -4.08
N GLY A 26 -0.43 -2.31 -4.70
CA GLY A 26 -0.74 -2.47 -6.11
C GLY A 26 0.45 -2.16 -7.03
N ASP A 27 0.25 -2.38 -8.32
CA ASP A 27 1.22 -2.14 -9.39
C ASP A 27 1.04 -0.77 -10.06
N GLN A 28 -0.12 -0.12 -9.90
CA GLN A 28 -0.48 1.13 -10.58
C GLN A 28 -0.06 2.38 -9.80
N ILE A 29 0.13 2.26 -8.49
CA ILE A 29 0.55 3.38 -7.66
C ILE A 29 1.99 3.80 -7.99
N SER A 30 2.28 5.10 -7.94
CA SER A 30 3.63 5.59 -8.24
C SER A 30 4.68 5.00 -7.31
N ARG A 31 5.89 4.77 -7.85
CA ARG A 31 7.05 4.37 -7.05
C ARG A 31 7.46 5.43 -6.02
N ASP A 32 7.04 6.68 -6.18
CA ASP A 32 7.27 7.77 -5.22
C ASP A 32 6.20 7.88 -4.13
N ALA A 33 5.13 7.07 -4.22
CA ALA A 33 4.11 7.00 -3.19
C ALA A 33 4.68 6.51 -1.86
N VAL A 34 4.00 6.85 -0.78
CA VAL A 34 4.32 6.42 0.59
C VAL A 34 3.09 5.82 1.24
N GLY A 35 3.28 4.89 2.17
CA GLY A 35 2.14 4.26 2.81
C GLY A 35 2.50 3.46 4.04
N HIS A 36 1.49 2.80 4.58
CA HIS A 36 1.64 1.89 5.69
C HIS A 36 0.54 0.84 5.69
N LEU A 37 0.87 -0.36 6.19
CA LEU A 37 -0.07 -1.44 6.38
C LEU A 37 -0.37 -1.59 7.88
N GLY A 38 -1.64 -1.69 8.21
CA GLY A 38 -2.13 -2.00 9.55
C GLY A 38 -2.28 -3.51 9.74
N PHE A 39 -1.84 -4.00 10.89
CA PHE A 39 -1.99 -5.40 11.31
C PHE A 39 -3.45 -5.88 11.22
N THR A 40 -4.39 -5.05 11.65
CA THR A 40 -5.83 -5.34 11.68
C THR A 40 -6.47 -5.37 10.31
N GLY A 41 -5.81 -4.90 9.25
CA GLY A 41 -6.37 -4.89 7.90
C GLY A 41 -6.21 -3.56 7.19
N CYS A 42 -6.08 -2.46 7.94
CA CYS A 42 -5.94 -1.12 7.39
C CYS A 42 -4.79 -1.03 6.37
N SER A 43 -4.96 -0.19 5.35
CA SER A 43 -3.90 0.13 4.40
C SER A 43 -4.11 1.55 3.90
N LEU A 44 -3.08 2.38 4.02
CA LEU A 44 -3.06 3.77 3.57
C LEU A 44 -1.91 3.95 2.60
N TRP A 45 -2.20 4.56 1.45
CA TRP A 45 -1.18 4.99 0.50
C TRP A 45 -1.45 6.40 0.00
N ILE A 46 -0.38 7.16 -0.17
CA ILE A 46 -0.37 8.56 -0.59
C ILE A 46 0.53 8.67 -1.81
N ASP A 47 -0.05 9.01 -2.95
CA ASP A 47 0.64 9.24 -4.21
C ASP A 47 0.65 10.74 -4.54
N PRO A 48 1.75 11.46 -4.25
CA PRO A 48 1.84 12.90 -4.52
C PRO A 48 1.91 13.21 -6.02
N GLN A 49 2.35 12.28 -6.87
CA GLN A 49 2.41 12.54 -8.32
C GLN A 49 1.00 12.61 -8.92
N ARG A 50 0.07 11.82 -8.38
CA ARG A 50 -1.33 11.76 -8.82
C ARG A 50 -2.28 12.61 -7.97
N ALA A 51 -1.78 13.32 -6.96
CA ALA A 51 -2.59 14.00 -5.94
C ALA A 51 -3.69 13.09 -5.34
N LEU A 52 -3.32 11.83 -5.06
CA LEU A 52 -4.24 10.76 -4.69
C LEU A 52 -3.91 10.19 -3.31
N TRP A 53 -4.94 9.91 -2.52
CA TRP A 53 -4.85 9.12 -1.29
C TRP A 53 -5.84 7.97 -1.35
N ILE A 54 -5.38 6.77 -1.00
CA ILE A 54 -6.21 5.57 -0.96
C ILE A 54 -6.17 5.01 0.46
N VAL A 55 -7.35 4.88 1.07
CA VAL A 55 -7.52 4.37 2.43
C VAL A 55 -8.44 3.17 2.40
N LEU A 56 -7.92 2.00 2.76
CA LEU A 56 -8.68 0.79 2.95
C LEU A 56 -8.83 0.50 4.44
N LEU A 57 -10.06 0.53 4.94
CA LEU A 57 -10.40 0.21 6.33
C LEU A 57 -11.11 -1.14 6.37
N THR A 58 -10.44 -2.14 6.93
CA THR A 58 -10.95 -3.51 7.06
C THR A 58 -10.50 -4.12 8.38
N ASN A 59 -11.13 -5.24 8.76
CA ASN A 59 -10.77 -6.00 9.95
C ASN A 59 -10.49 -7.48 9.59
N ARG A 60 -9.28 -7.76 9.10
CA ARG A 60 -8.85 -9.13 8.75
C ARG A 60 -8.61 -10.05 9.95
N VAL A 61 -8.68 -9.50 11.17
CA VAL A 61 -8.42 -10.26 12.41
C VAL A 61 -9.71 -10.69 13.09
N HIS A 62 -10.86 -10.33 12.55
CA HIS A 62 -12.17 -10.75 13.05
C HIS A 62 -12.71 -11.97 12.28
N PRO A 63 -13.26 -12.99 12.95
CA PRO A 63 -13.31 -13.18 14.41
C PRO A 63 -11.99 -13.72 14.99
N ARG A 64 -11.05 -14.13 14.14
CA ARG A 64 -9.73 -14.64 14.52
C ARG A 64 -8.67 -14.23 13.51
N VAL A 65 -7.41 -14.16 13.93
CA VAL A 65 -6.28 -13.90 13.04
C VAL A 65 -6.02 -15.14 12.19
N VAL A 66 -6.19 -15.02 10.88
CA VAL A 66 -5.82 -16.05 9.89
C VAL A 66 -4.75 -15.47 8.97
N ASP A 67 -3.64 -16.18 8.74
CA ASP A 67 -2.68 -15.76 7.70
C ASP A 67 -3.18 -16.24 6.33
N ASP A 68 -4.00 -15.41 5.69
CA ASP A 68 -4.56 -15.67 4.37
C ASP A 68 -3.82 -14.84 3.31
N PRO A 69 -3.05 -15.45 2.39
CA PRO A 69 -2.34 -14.73 1.35
C PRO A 69 -3.28 -13.97 0.39
N ARG A 70 -4.54 -14.41 0.26
CA ARG A 70 -5.54 -13.73 -0.58
C ARG A 70 -5.84 -12.32 -0.10
N PHE A 71 -5.66 -12.05 1.19
CA PHE A 71 -5.86 -10.71 1.73
C PHE A 71 -4.79 -9.72 1.24
N ARG A 72 -3.55 -10.18 1.02
CA ARG A 72 -2.48 -9.35 0.44
C ARG A 72 -2.79 -8.99 -1.01
N GLN A 73 -3.31 -9.96 -1.77
CA GLN A 73 -3.77 -9.77 -3.15
C GLN A 73 -4.98 -8.83 -3.20
N PHE A 74 -5.94 -8.99 -2.30
CA PHE A 74 -7.11 -8.11 -2.18
C PHE A 74 -6.70 -6.66 -1.93
N ARG A 75 -5.75 -6.40 -1.02
CA ARG A 75 -5.22 -5.04 -0.80
C ARG A 75 -4.65 -4.44 -2.09
N ALA A 76 -3.77 -5.16 -2.77
CA ALA A 76 -3.15 -4.70 -4.01
C ALA A 76 -4.22 -4.38 -5.08
N ALA A 77 -5.18 -5.28 -5.28
CA ALA A 77 -6.25 -5.10 -6.26
C ALA A 77 -7.15 -3.89 -5.96
N VAL A 78 -7.45 -3.61 -4.68
CA VAL A 78 -8.22 -2.41 -4.31
C VAL A 78 -7.46 -1.14 -4.64
N HIS A 79 -6.16 -1.08 -4.36
CA HIS A 79 -5.34 0.08 -4.68
C HIS A 79 -5.23 0.29 -6.19
N ASP A 80 -5.00 -0.76 -6.96
CA ASP A 80 -4.96 -0.68 -8.43
C ASP A 80 -6.29 -0.23 -9.02
N ALA A 81 -7.41 -0.78 -8.53
CA ALA A 81 -8.73 -0.37 -8.96
C ALA A 81 -8.99 1.11 -8.66
N ALA A 82 -8.59 1.60 -7.47
CA ALA A 82 -8.76 3.00 -7.10
C ALA A 82 -7.89 3.94 -7.95
N VAL A 83 -6.63 3.59 -8.23
CA VAL A 83 -5.77 4.37 -9.14
C VAL A 83 -6.40 4.42 -10.52
N ASN A 84 -6.74 3.28 -11.10
CA ASN A 84 -7.30 3.19 -12.45
C ASN A 84 -8.63 3.96 -12.58
N ALA A 85 -9.50 3.91 -11.57
CA ALA A 85 -10.77 4.61 -11.59
C ALA A 85 -10.64 6.14 -11.52
N LEU A 86 -9.55 6.66 -10.95
CA LEU A 86 -9.35 8.09 -10.69
C LEU A 86 -8.32 8.75 -11.61
N THR A 87 -7.62 7.96 -12.43
CA THR A 87 -6.64 8.47 -13.41
C THR A 87 -6.93 8.04 -14.85
N ALA A 88 -8.14 7.55 -15.13
CA ALA A 88 -8.65 7.32 -16.47
C ALA A 88 -9.16 8.62 -17.13
#